data_AF-A0A9W8FJU3-F1
#
_entry.id   AF-A0A9W8FJU3-F1
#
_cell.length_a   1.000
_cell.length_b   1.000
_cell.length_c   1.000
_cell.angle_alpha   90.00
_cell.angle_beta   90.00
_cell.angle_gamma   90.00
#
_symmetry.space_group_name_H-M   'P 1'
#
loop_
_entity.id
_entity.type
_entity.pdbx_description
1 polymer ?
#
loop_
_entity_poly.entity_id
_entity_poly.type
_entity_poly.pdbx_seq_one_letter_code
_entity_poly.pdbx_strand_id
1 'polypeptide(L)'
;MLDALLTLPEGGLPKFIWLSAVFSVFNTVQCMVSPLGMTRKIYSHQPHQVTPLTSHVFAAWTALSAILRYKCAFNMADPLIYDLTFWSYVIAGTHFTSEIIAFKTVRFPGPVISTFCVALTSIIWMVKDRDLYIH
;
A
#
# COMPACT_ATOMS: atom_id res chain seq x y z
N MET A 1 -9.79 -9.58 15.19
CA MET A 1 -9.93 -9.07 13.80
C MET A 1 -11.35 -8.59 13.54
N LEU A 2 -12.38 -9.37 13.89
CA LEU A 2 -13.78 -8.93 13.84
C LEU A 2 -14.03 -7.70 14.73
N ASP A 3 -13.45 -7.64 15.93
CA ASP A 3 -13.66 -6.53 16.88
C ASP A 3 -13.10 -5.20 16.37
N ALA A 4 -12.04 -5.25 15.56
CA ALA A 4 -11.48 -4.06 14.93
C ALA A 4 -12.41 -3.50 13.84
N LEU A 5 -13.21 -4.35 13.18
CA LEU A 5 -14.19 -3.90 12.19
C LEU A 5 -15.38 -3.18 12.83
N LEU A 6 -15.67 -3.49 14.10
CA LEU A 6 -16.75 -2.86 14.87
C LEU A 6 -16.38 -1.46 15.38
N THR A 7 -15.09 -1.15 15.48
CA THR A 7 -14.59 0.14 15.99
C THR A 7 -14.19 1.11 14.87
N LEU A 8 -14.27 0.70 13.60
CA LEU A 8 -13.96 1.57 12.47
C LEU A 8 -15.08 2.62 12.25
N PRO A 9 -14.73 3.83 11.80
CA PRO A 9 -15.70 4.84 11.36
C PRO A 9 -16.66 4.29 10.28
N GLU A 10 -17.83 4.91 10.19
CA GLU A 10 -18.83 4.52 9.19
C GLU A 10 -18.33 4.71 7.75
N GLY A 11 -18.87 3.90 6.83
CA GLY A 11 -18.50 3.89 5.41
C GLY A 11 -17.58 2.73 4.99
N GLY A 12 -17.39 2.61 3.67
CA GLY A 12 -16.59 1.55 3.07
C GLY A 12 -15.09 1.86 3.02
N LEU A 13 -14.74 3.14 2.88
CA LEU A 13 -13.35 3.60 2.75
C LEU A 13 -12.47 3.24 3.95
N PRO A 14 -12.88 3.45 5.22
CA PRO A 14 -12.04 3.14 6.38
C PRO A 14 -11.74 1.64 6.48
N LYS A 15 -12.74 0.80 6.17
CA LYS A 15 -12.61 -0.67 6.12
C LYS A 15 -11.65 -1.12 5.02
N PHE A 16 -11.72 -0.49 3.85
CA PHE A 16 -10.81 -0.76 2.74
C PHE A 16 -9.36 -0.36 3.08
N ILE A 17 -9.16 0.84 3.64
CA ILE A 17 -7.83 1.32 4.07
C ILE A 17 -7.26 0.38 5.15
N TRP A 18 -8.06 0.00 6.15
CA TRP A 18 -7.66 -0.94 7.19
C TRP A 18 -7.24 -2.29 6.61
N LEU A 19 -8.01 -2.84 5.67
CA LEU A 19 -7.68 -4.10 5.01
C LEU A 19 -6.35 -4.00 4.24
N SER A 20 -6.10 -2.88 3.55
CA SER A 20 -4.83 -2.65 2.88
C SER A 20 -3.66 -2.55 3.87
N ALA A 21 -3.89 -2.03 5.08
CA ALA A 21 -2.88 -1.96 6.13
C ALA A 21 -2.50 -3.38 6.60
N VAL A 22 -3.49 -4.27 6.79
CA VAL A 22 -3.26 -5.69 7.11
C VAL A 22 -2.41 -6.37 6.03
N PHE A 23 -2.75 -6.18 4.75
CA PHE A 23 -1.94 -6.73 3.65
C PHE A 23 -0.53 -6.14 3.60
N SER A 24 -0.36 -4.87 3.98
CA SER A 24 0.95 -4.21 4.05
C SER A 24 1.81 -4.79 5.18
N VAL A 25 1.22 -5.13 6.32
CA VAL A 25 1.91 -5.86 7.40
C VAL A 25 2.34 -7.25 6.92
N PHE A 26 1.45 -7.99 6.25
CA PHE A 26 1.79 -9.29 5.65
C PHE A 26 2.97 -9.17 4.68
N ASN A 27 2.93 -8.20 3.76
CA ASN A 27 4.01 -7.97 2.81
C ASN A 27 5.33 -7.59 3.51
N THR A 28 5.27 -6.79 4.57
CA THR A 28 6.44 -6.43 5.40
C THR A 28 7.09 -7.68 5.97
N VAL A 29 6.30 -8.56 6.63
CA VAL A 29 6.80 -9.81 7.21
C VAL A 29 7.38 -10.71 6.12
N GLN A 30 6.69 -10.87 5.00
CA GLN A 30 7.17 -11.68 3.88
C GLN A 30 8.51 -11.15 3.33
N CYS A 31 8.67 -9.84 3.22
CA CYS A 31 9.92 -9.22 2.75
C CYS A 31 11.09 -9.40 3.73
N MET A 32 10.82 -9.59 5.03
CA MET A 32 11.85 -9.85 6.04
C MET A 32 12.18 -11.35 6.15
N VAL A 33 11.18 -12.23 6.16
CA VAL A 33 11.36 -13.68 6.36
C VAL A 33 11.75 -14.40 5.06
N SER A 34 11.27 -13.91 3.92
CA SER A 34 11.51 -14.50 2.60
C SER A 34 11.86 -13.41 1.59
N PRO A 35 13.03 -12.76 1.74
CA PRO A 35 13.35 -11.53 1.01
C PRO A 35 13.46 -11.71 -0.51
N LEU A 36 13.70 -12.94 -1.00
CA LEU A 36 13.75 -13.25 -2.42
C LEU A 36 12.50 -14.00 -2.92
N GLY A 37 11.43 -13.98 -2.12
CA GLY A 37 10.16 -14.65 -2.39
C GLY A 37 9.27 -13.85 -3.34
N MET A 38 8.13 -13.36 -2.84
CA MET A 38 7.11 -12.69 -3.67
C MET A 38 7.60 -11.36 -4.25
N THR A 39 8.39 -10.61 -3.49
CA THR A 39 9.01 -9.34 -3.91
C THR A 39 9.79 -9.48 -5.21
N ARG A 40 10.59 -10.54 -5.37
CA ARG A 40 11.35 -10.79 -6.60
C ARG A 40 10.44 -11.10 -7.80
N LYS A 41 9.28 -11.70 -7.58
CA LYS A 41 8.30 -11.98 -8.65
C LYS A 41 7.63 -10.72 -9.17
N ILE A 42 7.52 -9.67 -8.35
CA ILE A 42 7.02 -8.36 -8.79
C ILE A 42 7.96 -7.79 -9.86
N TYR A 43 9.25 -7.73 -9.56
CA TYR A 43 10.30 -7.22 -10.46
C TYR A 43 10.83 -8.29 -11.43
N SER A 44 9.92 -8.99 -12.11
CA SER A 44 10.22 -10.19 -12.91
C SER A 44 11.00 -9.94 -14.20
N HIS A 45 11.08 -8.71 -14.74
CA HIS A 45 11.94 -8.43 -15.90
C HIS A 45 13.42 -8.33 -15.51
N GLN A 46 13.71 -7.87 -14.29
CA GLN A 46 15.08 -7.69 -13.82
C GLN A 46 15.25 -8.26 -12.40
N PRO A 47 14.98 -9.57 -12.19
CA PRO A 47 14.92 -10.16 -10.84
C PRO A 47 16.28 -10.20 -10.13
N HIS A 48 17.37 -10.02 -10.87
CA HIS A 48 18.73 -9.94 -10.33
C HIS A 48 18.99 -8.64 -9.55
N GLN A 49 18.21 -7.58 -9.79
CA GLN A 49 18.29 -6.34 -9.03
C GLN A 49 17.61 -6.44 -7.65
N VAL A 50 16.75 -7.46 -7.45
CA VAL A 50 16.13 -7.72 -6.15
C VAL A 50 17.09 -8.53 -5.29
N THR A 51 17.81 -7.80 -4.44
CA THR A 51 18.70 -8.32 -3.41
C THR A 51 17.98 -8.41 -2.06
N PRO A 52 18.50 -9.20 -1.09
CA PRO A 52 17.93 -9.24 0.25
C PRO A 52 17.87 -7.86 0.91
N LEU A 53 18.90 -7.04 0.73
CA LEU A 53 18.93 -5.68 1.25
C LEU A 53 17.80 -4.82 0.67
N THR A 54 17.60 -4.85 -0.65
CA THR A 54 16.51 -4.11 -1.28
C THR A 54 15.13 -4.59 -0.82
N SER A 55 14.98 -5.89 -0.52
CA SER A 55 13.75 -6.42 0.08
C SER A 55 13.53 -5.91 1.51
N HIS A 56 14.57 -5.80 2.33
CA HIS A 56 14.45 -5.23 3.68
C HIS A 56 14.11 -3.74 3.65
N VAL A 57 14.70 -2.99 2.74
CA VAL A 57 14.31 -1.59 2.49
C VAL A 57 12.86 -1.54 2.01
N PHE A 58 12.47 -2.47 1.12
CA PHE A 58 11.08 -2.62 0.67
C PHE A 58 10.10 -2.99 1.80
N ALA A 59 10.58 -3.69 2.82
CA ALA A 59 9.78 -3.96 4.02
C ALA A 59 9.62 -2.69 4.87
N ALA A 60 10.68 -1.89 5.05
CA ALA A 60 10.65 -0.70 5.89
C ALA A 60 9.65 0.36 5.40
N TRP A 61 9.65 0.70 4.10
CA TRP A 61 8.67 1.67 3.56
C TRP A 61 7.24 1.10 3.52
N THR A 62 7.07 -0.22 3.34
CA THR A 62 5.76 -0.87 3.43
C THR A 62 5.24 -0.82 4.87
N ALA A 63 6.09 -1.02 5.86
CA ALA A 63 5.74 -0.92 7.27
C ALA A 63 5.28 0.50 7.64
N LEU A 64 6.00 1.52 7.15
CA LEU A 64 5.60 2.91 7.30
C LEU A 64 4.21 3.17 6.70
N SER A 65 3.97 2.69 5.48
CA SER A 65 2.67 2.79 4.83
C SER A 65 1.57 2.07 5.62
N ALA A 66 1.87 0.90 6.20
CA ALA A 66 0.93 0.15 7.03
C ALA A 66 0.52 0.93 8.28
N ILE A 67 1.47 1.61 8.95
CA ILE A 67 1.22 2.44 10.14
C ILE A 67 0.30 3.61 9.78
N LEU A 68 0.60 4.34 8.71
CA LEU A 68 -0.20 5.47 8.25
C LEU A 68 -1.64 5.04 7.94
N ARG A 69 -1.79 3.98 7.12
CA ARG A 69 -3.09 3.44 6.72
C ARG A 69 -3.89 2.92 7.92
N TYR A 70 -3.24 2.22 8.85
CA TYR A 70 -3.88 1.79 10.09
C TYR A 70 -4.41 2.98 10.89
N LYS A 71 -3.56 4.00 11.12
CA LYS A 71 -3.97 5.20 11.87
C LYS A 71 -5.11 5.95 11.17
N CYS A 72 -5.02 6.15 9.86
CA CYS A 72 -6.07 6.81 9.09
C CYS A 72 -7.40 6.07 9.16
N ALA A 73 -7.38 4.73 9.09
CA ALA A 73 -8.61 3.97 9.14
C ALA A 73 -9.42 4.20 10.44
N PHE A 74 -8.76 4.48 11.57
CA PHE A 74 -9.43 4.81 12.83
C PHE A 74 -9.63 6.31 13.05
N ASN A 75 -8.90 7.16 12.31
CA ASN A 75 -8.86 8.61 12.50
C ASN A 75 -9.13 9.35 11.17
N MET A 76 -10.22 9.01 10.49
CA MET A 76 -10.57 9.57 9.18
C MET A 76 -10.83 11.08 9.19
N ALA A 77 -11.24 11.64 10.35
CA ALA A 77 -11.51 13.06 10.52
C ALA A 77 -10.25 13.91 10.76
N ASP A 78 -9.08 13.30 10.94
CA ASP A 78 -7.82 14.02 11.06
C ASP A 78 -7.25 14.32 9.67
N PRO A 79 -7.25 15.59 9.22
CA PRO A 79 -6.82 15.95 7.87
C PRO A 79 -5.34 15.63 7.62
N LEU A 80 -4.48 15.73 8.65
CA LEU A 80 -3.06 15.47 8.49
C LEU A 80 -2.82 13.97 8.23
N ILE A 81 -3.43 13.11 9.03
CA ILE A 81 -3.28 11.66 8.87
C ILE A 81 -3.92 11.18 7.56
N TYR A 82 -5.04 11.78 7.17
CA TYR A 82 -5.71 11.50 5.90
C TYR A 82 -4.81 11.84 4.70
N ASP A 83 -4.26 13.06 4.67
CA ASP A 83 -3.42 13.53 3.57
C ASP A 83 -2.10 12.74 3.51
N LEU A 84 -1.48 12.41 4.65
CA LEU A 84 -0.29 11.55 4.69
C LEU A 84 -0.58 10.14 4.15
N THR A 85 -1.76 9.60 4.49
CA THR A 85 -2.18 8.27 4.00
C THR A 85 -2.47 8.29 2.52
N PHE A 86 -3.13 9.33 2.04
CA PHE A 86 -3.33 9.59 0.61
C PHE A 86 -1.99 9.61 -0.13
N TRP A 87 -1.02 10.39 0.36
CA TRP A 87 0.32 10.46 -0.25
C TRP A 87 1.07 9.12 -0.19
N SER A 88 0.85 8.28 0.84
CA SER A 88 1.42 6.93 0.87
C SER A 88 0.92 6.05 -0.29
N TYR A 89 -0.33 6.21 -0.73
CA TYR A 89 -0.86 5.51 -1.90
C TYR A 89 -0.35 6.13 -3.21
N VAL A 90 -0.23 7.47 -3.28
CA VAL A 90 0.33 8.17 -4.44
C VAL A 90 1.79 7.75 -4.68
N ILE A 91 2.61 7.66 -3.63
CA ILE A 91 4.00 7.19 -3.73
C ILE A 91 4.04 5.75 -4.24
N ALA A 92 3.23 4.85 -3.68
CA ALA A 92 3.17 3.45 -4.14
C ALA A 92 2.72 3.33 -5.60
N GLY A 93 1.67 4.07 -5.99
CA GLY A 93 1.18 4.11 -7.36
C GLY A 93 2.22 4.66 -8.34
N THR A 94 2.89 5.76 -7.98
CA THR A 94 3.94 6.39 -8.79
C THR A 94 5.14 5.46 -8.95
N HIS A 95 5.59 4.83 -7.84
CA HIS A 95 6.67 3.84 -7.85
C HIS A 95 6.38 2.73 -8.85
N PHE A 96 5.27 2.00 -8.71
CA PHE A 96 4.95 0.89 -9.62
C PHE A 96 4.68 1.35 -11.05
N THR A 97 4.09 2.54 -11.26
CA THR A 97 3.95 3.12 -12.61
C THR A 97 5.31 3.35 -13.25
N SER A 98 6.27 3.91 -12.51
CA SER A 98 7.63 4.17 -13.00
C SER A 98 8.36 2.87 -13.34
N GLU A 99 8.17 1.82 -12.55
CA GLU A 99 8.77 0.50 -12.78
C GLU A 99 8.20 -0.22 -14.00
N ILE A 100 6.95 0.06 -14.36
CA ILE A 100 6.30 -0.48 -15.55
C ILE A 100 6.73 0.29 -16.81
N ILE A 101 6.70 1.63 -16.77
CA ILE A 101 6.83 2.47 -17.98
C ILE A 101 8.29 2.87 -18.24
N ALA A 102 9.00 3.36 -17.21
CA ALA A 102 10.33 3.96 -17.36
C ALA A 102 11.45 2.93 -17.15
N PHE A 103 11.47 2.27 -15.98
CA PHE A 103 12.57 1.37 -15.61
C PHE A 103 12.40 -0.05 -16.17
N LYS A 104 11.16 -0.43 -16.53
CA LYS A 104 10.81 -1.72 -17.15
C LYS A 104 11.32 -2.93 -16.35
N THR A 105 11.34 -2.84 -15.03
CA THR A 105 11.76 -3.93 -14.13
C THR A 105 10.59 -4.87 -13.81
N VAL A 106 9.35 -4.40 -14.00
CA VAL A 106 8.11 -5.13 -13.72
C VAL A 106 7.44 -5.56 -15.02
N ARG A 107 6.97 -6.81 -15.06
CA ARG A 107 6.12 -7.31 -16.15
C ARG A 107 4.66 -6.92 -15.90
N PHE A 108 4.02 -6.31 -16.91
CA PHE A 108 2.59 -6.01 -16.89
C PHE A 108 1.90 -6.68 -18.10
N PRO A 109 0.83 -7.50 -17.90
CA PRO A 109 0.22 -7.90 -16.63
C PRO A 109 1.09 -8.88 -15.82
N GLY A 110 0.97 -8.86 -14.49
CA GLY A 110 1.78 -9.69 -13.59
C GLY A 110 1.41 -9.54 -12.11
N PRO A 111 2.25 -10.03 -11.18
CA PRO A 111 2.00 -9.98 -9.73
C PRO A 111 1.77 -8.56 -9.18
N VAL A 112 2.25 -7.52 -9.87
CA VAL A 112 2.10 -6.11 -9.48
C VAL A 112 0.65 -5.59 -9.56
N ILE A 113 -0.23 -6.27 -10.29
CA ILE A 113 -1.59 -5.78 -10.55
C ILE A 113 -2.37 -5.56 -9.25
N SER A 114 -2.22 -6.45 -8.27
CA SER A 114 -2.94 -6.33 -7.00
C SER A 114 -2.57 -5.04 -6.28
N THR A 115 -1.28 -4.74 -6.13
CA THR A 115 -0.79 -3.50 -5.51
C THR A 115 -1.20 -2.27 -6.31
N PHE A 116 -1.17 -2.35 -7.65
CA PHE A 116 -1.56 -1.24 -8.51
C PHE A 116 -3.06 -0.91 -8.39
N CYS A 117 -3.93 -1.93 -8.43
CA CYS A 117 -5.36 -1.75 -8.26
C CYS A 117 -5.73 -1.20 -6.88
N VAL A 118 -5.08 -1.69 -5.82
CA VAL A 118 -5.29 -1.16 -4.46
C VAL A 118 -4.89 0.31 -4.39
N ALA A 119 -3.71 0.68 -4.90
CA ALA A 119 -3.25 2.07 -4.89
C ALA A 119 -4.21 3.01 -5.66
N LEU A 120 -4.60 2.65 -6.88
CA LEU A 120 -5.50 3.46 -7.69
C LEU A 120 -6.89 3.58 -7.07
N THR A 121 -7.44 2.48 -6.57
CA THR A 121 -8.75 2.47 -5.91
C THR A 121 -8.72 3.37 -4.67
N SER A 122 -7.68 3.27 -3.84
CA SER A 122 -7.51 4.14 -2.67
C SER A 122 -7.42 5.61 -3.05
N ILE A 123 -6.61 5.96 -4.05
CA ILE A 123 -6.43 7.36 -4.48
C ILE A 123 -7.77 7.95 -4.93
N ILE A 124 -8.48 7.26 -5.83
CA ILE A 124 -9.76 7.74 -6.37
C ILE A 124 -10.79 7.86 -5.25
N TRP A 125 -10.87 6.85 -4.38
CA TRP A 125 -11.87 6.82 -3.31
C TRP A 125 -11.60 7.89 -2.24
N MET A 126 -10.34 8.08 -1.86
CA MET A 126 -9.98 9.13 -0.91
C MET A 126 -10.23 10.54 -1.49
N VAL A 127 -9.99 10.78 -2.77
CA VAL A 127 -10.34 12.08 -3.37
C VAL A 127 -11.86 12.29 -3.40
N LYS A 128 -12.62 11.25 -3.78
CA LYS A 128 -14.07 11.33 -3.91
C LYS A 128 -14.78 11.55 -2.58
N ASP A 129 -14.39 10.82 -1.55
CA ASP A 129 -15.07 10.82 -0.25
C ASP A 129 -14.40 11.78 0.75
N ARG A 130 -13.46 12.62 0.32
CA ARG A 130 -12.70 13.53 1.21
C ARG A 130 -13.62 14.40 2.08
N ASP A 131 -14.58 15.05 1.44
CA ASP A 131 -15.51 15.99 2.09
C ASP A 131 -16.50 15.30 3.03
N LEU A 132 -16.63 13.96 2.97
CA LEU A 132 -17.44 13.19 3.92
C LEU A 132 -16.73 12.96 5.26
N TYR A 133 -15.40 13.03 5.28
CA TYR A 133 -14.60 12.72 6.46
C TYR A 133 -13.89 13.96 7.03
N ILE A 134 -13.46 14.88 6.18
CA ILE A 134 -12.79 16.11 6.57
C ILE A 134 -13.76 17.27 6.42
N HIS A 135 -14.11 17.91 7.54
CA HIS A 135 -14.97 19.09 7.61
C HIS A 135 -14.20 20.29 8.16
#